data_AF-A0A1E3G3J1-F1
#
_entry.id   AF-A0A1E3G3J1-F1
#
_cell.length_a   1.000
_cell.length_b   1.000
_cell.length_c   1.000
_cell.angle_alpha   90.00
_cell.angle_beta   90.00
_cell.angle_gamma   90.00
#
_symmetry.space_group_name_H-M   'P 1'
#
loop_
_entity.id
_entity.type
_entity.pdbx_description
1 polymer ?
#
loop_
_entity_poly.entity_id
_entity_poly.type
_entity_poly.pdbx_seq_one_letter_code
_entity_poly.pdbx_strand_id
1 'polypeptide(L)'
;MFDLKTLLFVGFFALFLAVALWPTEDLTGSRSVVDEPVVREVSNVRSVKVSASSLVLRLTEAAERIYVPSTFTVNQTDEKLKISGSTGTVVVGGKNLRVDVSSALTEISGVFQMDSLTVSSTIVEFRDLVVRNGGRISVSATSVGGKIHAVGLKQELILSISATLHDLTVVVDRDSKELVKFVGIAPKVVIAD
;
A
#
# COMPACT_ATOMS: atom_id res chain seq x y z
N MET A 1 -47.34 9.46 -55.84
CA MET A 1 -46.18 10.36 -55.93
C MET A 1 -45.88 10.81 -54.51
N PHE A 2 -44.81 10.31 -53.88
CA PHE A 2 -44.49 10.64 -52.49
C PHE A 2 -43.91 12.06 -52.43
N ASP A 3 -44.37 12.89 -51.49
CA ASP A 3 -43.84 14.24 -51.25
C ASP A 3 -42.41 14.14 -50.69
N LEU A 4 -41.53 15.04 -51.13
CA LEU A 4 -40.12 15.13 -50.74
C LEU A 4 -39.96 15.20 -49.21
N LYS A 5 -40.92 15.82 -48.51
CA LYS A 5 -40.95 15.86 -47.03
C LYS A 5 -41.12 14.47 -46.41
N THR A 6 -41.97 13.63 -46.98
CA THR A 6 -42.18 12.25 -46.53
C THR A 6 -40.92 11.41 -46.78
N LEU A 7 -40.25 11.63 -47.92
CA LEU A 7 -39.01 10.91 -48.25
C LEU A 7 -37.87 11.28 -47.28
N LEU A 8 -37.72 12.56 -46.95
CA LEU A 8 -36.76 13.06 -45.97
C LEU A 8 -37.01 12.51 -44.57
N PHE A 9 -38.29 12.45 -44.15
CA PHE A 9 -38.64 11.95 -42.83
C PHE A 9 -38.34 10.45 -42.69
N VAL A 10 -38.68 9.65 -43.70
CA VAL A 10 -38.37 8.20 -43.71
C VAL A 10 -36.86 7.96 -43.74
N GLY A 11 -36.11 8.78 -44.48
CA GLY A 11 -34.64 8.69 -44.51
C GLY A 11 -33.99 8.99 -43.16
N PHE A 12 -34.43 10.07 -42.48
CA PHE A 12 -33.93 10.41 -41.14
C PHE A 12 -34.33 9.36 -40.10
N PHE A 13 -35.55 8.82 -40.18
CA PHE A 13 -36.02 7.80 -39.26
C PHE A 13 -35.24 6.48 -39.43
N ALA A 14 -34.94 6.09 -40.67
CA ALA A 14 -34.12 4.90 -40.94
C ALA A 14 -32.67 5.06 -40.44
N LEU A 15 -32.08 6.26 -40.59
CA LEU A 15 -30.75 6.56 -40.06
C LEU A 15 -30.73 6.53 -38.52
N PHE A 16 -31.76 7.09 -37.88
CA PHE A 16 -31.89 7.05 -36.43
C PHE A 16 -32.06 5.61 -35.91
N LEU A 17 -32.86 4.78 -36.61
CA LEU A 17 -33.00 3.36 -36.28
C LEU A 17 -31.67 2.60 -36.45
N ALA A 18 -30.88 2.91 -37.49
CA ALA A 18 -29.58 2.29 -37.70
C ALA A 18 -28.56 2.67 -36.61
N VAL A 19 -28.61 3.90 -36.09
CA VAL A 19 -27.80 4.32 -34.94
C VAL A 19 -28.28 3.67 -33.63
N ALA A 20 -29.60 3.60 -33.43
CA ALA A 20 -30.18 3.01 -32.21
C ALA A 20 -30.04 1.48 -32.14
N LEU A 21 -30.01 0.82 -33.30
CA LEU A 21 -29.79 -0.62 -33.43
C LEU A 21 -28.32 -0.97 -33.72
N TRP A 22 -27.42 0.02 -33.72
CA TRP A 22 -26.01 -0.25 -33.82
C TRP A 22 -25.63 -1.10 -32.61
N PRO A 23 -25.11 -2.32 -32.81
CA PRO A 23 -24.64 -3.13 -31.70
C PRO A 23 -23.54 -2.33 -31.00
N THR A 24 -23.77 -1.98 -29.74
CA THR A 24 -22.68 -1.63 -28.85
C THR A 24 -21.88 -2.91 -28.68
N GLU A 25 -20.99 -3.18 -29.63
CA GLU A 25 -19.87 -4.06 -29.37
C GLU A 25 -19.18 -3.44 -28.17
N ASP A 26 -19.37 -4.07 -27.01
CA ASP A 26 -18.53 -3.86 -25.85
C ASP A 26 -17.12 -4.09 -26.37
N LEU A 27 -16.43 -3.01 -26.72
CA LEU A 27 -14.98 -2.93 -26.79
C LEU A 27 -14.46 -3.10 -25.36
N THR A 28 -14.72 -4.27 -24.80
CA THR A 28 -13.88 -4.94 -23.83
C THR A 28 -12.60 -5.31 -24.56
N GLY A 29 -11.90 -4.28 -25.05
CA GLY A 29 -10.52 -4.35 -25.42
C GLY A 29 -9.82 -4.85 -24.18
N SER A 30 -9.41 -6.12 -24.26
CA SER A 30 -8.56 -6.87 -23.35
C SER A 30 -8.10 -6.01 -22.17
N ARG A 31 -8.97 -5.85 -21.16
CA ARG A 31 -8.49 -5.50 -19.83
C ARG A 31 -7.52 -6.63 -19.55
N SER A 32 -6.24 -6.30 -19.48
CA SER A 32 -5.29 -7.15 -18.76
C SER A 32 -6.05 -7.55 -17.51
N VAL A 33 -6.36 -8.85 -17.42
CA VAL A 33 -6.71 -9.45 -16.15
C VAL A 33 -5.42 -9.23 -15.36
N VAL A 34 -5.34 -8.07 -14.72
CA VAL A 34 -4.58 -7.94 -13.49
C VAL A 34 -5.25 -9.01 -12.66
N ASP A 35 -4.60 -10.16 -12.53
CA ASP A 35 -5.00 -11.20 -11.60
C ASP A 35 -5.34 -10.47 -10.30
N GLU A 36 -6.63 -10.30 -10.02
CA GLU A 36 -7.04 -9.78 -8.73
C GLU A 36 -6.45 -10.77 -7.74
N PRO A 37 -5.51 -10.34 -6.88
CA PRO A 37 -4.85 -11.27 -5.98
C PRO A 37 -5.96 -11.98 -5.22
N VAL A 38 -6.02 -13.31 -5.25
CA VAL A 38 -7.04 -14.03 -4.51
C VAL A 38 -6.86 -13.67 -3.03
N VAL A 39 -7.78 -12.83 -2.55
CA VAL A 39 -7.67 -12.12 -1.29
C VAL A 39 -8.21 -13.02 -0.18
N ARG A 40 -7.38 -13.34 0.81
CA ARG A 40 -7.86 -13.91 2.07
C ARG A 40 -8.02 -12.80 3.10
N GLU A 41 -9.24 -12.67 3.62
CA GLU A 41 -9.55 -11.77 4.74
C GLU A 41 -9.17 -12.45 6.07
N VAL A 42 -8.43 -11.74 6.92
CA VAL A 42 -8.07 -12.21 8.26
C VAL A 42 -8.46 -11.14 9.28
N SER A 43 -9.25 -11.54 10.29
CA SER A 43 -9.68 -10.69 11.42
C SER A 43 -8.98 -11.07 12.74
N ASN A 44 -8.92 -10.14 13.70
CA ASN A 44 -8.38 -10.33 15.08
C ASN A 44 -6.87 -10.62 15.18
N VAL A 45 -6.06 -10.01 14.33
CA VAL A 45 -4.61 -10.26 14.32
C VAL A 45 -3.88 -9.21 15.16
N ARG A 46 -3.02 -9.67 16.08
CA ARG A 46 -2.16 -8.79 16.90
C ARG A 46 -0.73 -8.68 16.38
N SER A 47 -0.27 -9.68 15.63
CA SER A 47 1.04 -9.63 15.00
C SER A 47 1.05 -10.29 13.63
N VAL A 48 1.76 -9.70 12.67
CA VAL A 48 1.89 -10.20 11.29
C VAL A 48 3.35 -10.36 10.93
N LYS A 49 3.79 -11.57 10.59
CA LYS A 49 5.12 -11.82 10.04
C LYS A 49 5.04 -12.07 8.54
N VAL A 50 5.74 -11.34 7.67
CA VAL A 50 5.75 -11.62 6.22
C VAL A 50 7.15 -12.08 5.77
N SER A 51 7.23 -13.17 5.00
CA SER A 51 8.46 -13.64 4.37
C SER A 51 8.33 -13.65 2.84
N ALA A 52 9.22 -13.00 2.09
CA ALA A 52 9.22 -13.02 0.61
C ALA A 52 10.60 -12.79 -0.02
N SER A 53 10.78 -13.10 -1.30
CA SER A 53 11.92 -12.62 -2.09
C SER A 53 11.79 -11.11 -2.33
N SER A 54 10.60 -10.63 -2.72
CA SER A 54 10.27 -9.20 -2.84
C SER A 54 8.87 -8.92 -2.28
N LEU A 55 8.71 -7.83 -1.53
CA LEU A 55 7.45 -7.46 -0.89
C LEU A 55 7.12 -5.99 -1.11
N VAL A 56 5.87 -5.70 -1.49
CA VAL A 56 5.30 -4.36 -1.38
C VAL A 56 4.32 -4.35 -0.21
N LEU A 57 4.64 -3.63 0.86
CA LEU A 57 3.79 -3.45 2.02
C LEU A 57 2.99 -2.16 1.87
N ARG A 58 1.66 -2.29 1.78
CA ARG A 58 0.73 -1.17 1.78
C ARG A 58 0.08 -1.06 3.15
N LEU A 59 0.33 0.05 3.83
CA LEU A 59 -0.24 0.34 5.13
C LEU A 59 -1.50 1.19 4.96
N THR A 60 -2.59 0.79 5.59
CA THR A 60 -3.86 1.52 5.52
C THR A 60 -4.39 1.83 6.91
N GLU A 61 -4.92 3.05 7.05
CA GLU A 61 -5.60 3.52 8.25
C GLU A 61 -6.95 2.81 8.49
N ALA A 62 -7.60 2.36 7.41
CA ALA A 62 -9.00 1.91 7.44
C ALA A 62 -9.20 0.40 7.62
N ALA A 63 -8.17 -0.43 7.48
CA ALA A 63 -8.40 -1.86 7.52
C ALA A 63 -8.35 -2.40 8.95
N GLU A 64 -9.41 -3.07 9.37
CA GLU A 64 -9.37 -4.10 10.42
C GLU A 64 -8.87 -5.45 9.88
N ARG A 65 -8.51 -5.46 8.59
CA ARG A 65 -8.35 -6.65 7.76
C ARG A 65 -6.96 -6.64 7.13
N ILE A 66 -6.31 -7.79 7.17
CA ILE A 66 -5.05 -8.01 6.47
C ILE A 66 -5.36 -8.70 5.15
N TYR A 67 -4.85 -8.16 4.06
CA TYR A 67 -4.99 -8.74 2.73
C TYR A 67 -3.65 -9.31 2.27
N VAL A 68 -3.67 -10.60 1.97
CA VAL A 68 -2.50 -11.37 1.57
C VAL A 68 -2.80 -12.06 0.24
N PRO A 69 -1.89 -12.01 -0.75
CA PRO A 69 -2.06 -12.76 -2.00
C PRO A 69 -2.06 -14.27 -1.76
N SER A 70 -2.76 -15.03 -2.61
CA SER A 70 -2.81 -16.50 -2.55
C SER A 70 -1.46 -17.20 -2.76
N THR A 71 -0.47 -16.50 -3.33
CA THR A 71 0.91 -16.97 -3.44
C THR A 71 1.65 -17.02 -2.09
N PHE A 72 0.99 -16.59 -1.01
CA PHE A 72 1.52 -16.64 0.33
C PHE A 72 0.73 -17.64 1.19
N THR A 73 1.46 -18.43 1.97
CA THR A 73 0.92 -19.27 3.03
C THR A 73 0.69 -18.41 4.27
N VAL A 74 -0.55 -18.38 4.74
CA VAL A 74 -0.94 -17.75 6.00
C VAL A 74 -1.12 -18.85 7.05
N ASN A 75 -0.40 -18.75 8.15
CA ASN A 75 -0.52 -19.62 9.32
C ASN A 75 -0.85 -18.77 10.54
N GLN A 76 -2.03 -18.98 11.12
CA GLN A 76 -2.59 -18.16 12.19
C GLN A 76 -2.67 -18.96 13.50
N THR A 77 -2.20 -18.34 14.58
CA THR A 77 -2.59 -18.66 15.96
C THR A 77 -3.09 -17.39 16.65
N ASP A 78 -3.71 -17.52 17.83
CA ASP A 78 -4.24 -16.39 18.61
C ASP A 78 -3.19 -15.32 18.98
N GLU A 79 -1.90 -15.67 18.88
CA GLU A 79 -0.78 -14.79 19.24
C GLU A 79 0.05 -14.32 18.04
N LYS A 80 0.01 -15.05 16.91
CA LYS A 80 0.89 -14.83 15.76
C LYS A 80 0.22 -15.15 14.44
N LEU A 81 0.17 -14.17 13.53
CA LEU A 81 -0.04 -14.41 12.11
C LEU A 81 1.33 -14.51 11.43
N LYS A 82 1.62 -15.64 10.79
CA LYS A 82 2.79 -15.82 9.93
C LYS A 82 2.35 -15.97 8.49
N ILE A 83 2.92 -15.14 7.63
CA ILE A 83 2.72 -15.04 6.20
C ILE A 83 4.06 -15.36 5.54
N SER A 84 4.08 -16.23 4.53
CA SER A 84 5.32 -16.57 3.79
C SER A 84 5.01 -16.87 2.33
N GLY A 85 5.76 -16.29 1.39
CA GLY A 85 5.57 -16.39 -0.07
C GLY A 85 6.83 -15.94 -0.82
N SER A 86 6.75 -15.69 -2.13
CA SER A 86 7.92 -15.35 -2.98
C SER A 86 7.91 -13.90 -3.46
N THR A 87 6.79 -13.40 -4.01
CA THR A 87 6.64 -12.00 -4.41
C THR A 87 5.19 -11.55 -4.26
N GLY A 88 4.97 -10.29 -3.88
CA GLY A 88 3.63 -9.72 -3.94
C GLY A 88 3.43 -8.46 -3.11
N THR A 89 2.17 -7.99 -3.11
CA THR A 89 1.73 -6.86 -2.31
C THR A 89 0.93 -7.36 -1.12
N VAL A 90 1.34 -7.02 0.11
CA VAL A 90 0.57 -7.27 1.33
C VAL A 90 -0.02 -5.95 1.78
N VAL A 91 -1.33 -5.91 2.00
CA VAL A 91 -1.99 -4.74 2.58
C VAL A 91 -2.26 -5.04 4.05
N VAL A 92 -1.71 -4.21 4.92
CA VAL A 92 -1.92 -4.33 6.36
C VAL A 92 -2.60 -3.06 6.84
N GLY A 93 -3.75 -3.22 7.49
CA GLY A 93 -4.29 -2.17 8.36
C GLY A 93 -4.59 -2.73 9.74
N GLY A 94 -4.64 -1.81 10.69
CA GLY A 94 -5.02 -2.08 12.07
C GLY A 94 -4.33 -1.10 13.00
N LYS A 95 -5.09 -0.61 13.99
CA LYS A 95 -4.53 0.15 15.11
C LYS A 95 -3.91 -0.82 16.10
N ASN A 96 -2.80 -0.42 16.71
CA ASN A 96 -2.08 -1.21 17.72
C ASN A 96 -1.59 -2.59 17.24
N LEU A 97 -1.29 -2.72 15.95
CA LEU A 97 -0.74 -3.94 15.37
C LEU A 97 0.79 -3.95 15.44
N ARG A 98 1.38 -5.15 15.55
CA ARG A 98 2.83 -5.33 15.34
C ARG A 98 3.09 -6.07 14.05
N VAL A 99 3.94 -5.54 13.18
CA VAL A 99 4.26 -6.14 11.88
C VAL A 99 5.75 -6.42 11.81
N ASP A 100 6.12 -7.65 11.51
CA ASP A 100 7.48 -8.09 11.24
C ASP A 100 7.62 -8.49 9.77
N VAL A 101 8.57 -7.92 9.07
CA VAL A 101 8.83 -8.21 7.66
C VAL A 101 10.23 -8.78 7.50
N SER A 102 10.34 -9.86 6.73
CA SER A 102 11.62 -10.43 6.32
C SER A 102 11.62 -10.72 4.81
N SER A 103 12.45 -10.02 4.04
CA SER A 103 12.52 -10.24 2.60
C SER A 103 13.89 -9.87 2.02
N ALA A 104 14.17 -10.16 0.75
CA ALA A 104 15.37 -9.58 0.12
C ALA A 104 15.12 -8.10 -0.24
N LEU A 105 13.96 -7.77 -0.81
CA LEU A 105 13.52 -6.41 -1.13
C LEU A 105 12.16 -6.10 -0.49
N THR A 106 12.08 -5.04 0.31
CA THR A 106 10.81 -4.54 0.86
C THR A 106 10.56 -3.10 0.42
N GLU A 107 9.43 -2.86 -0.25
CA GLU A 107 8.89 -1.52 -0.48
C GLU A 107 7.75 -1.25 0.49
N ILE A 108 7.68 -0.06 1.08
CA ILE A 108 6.69 0.29 2.12
C ILE A 108 6.02 1.60 1.74
N SER A 109 4.69 1.62 1.72
CA SER A 109 3.89 2.79 1.34
C SER A 109 2.58 2.87 2.13
N GLY A 110 1.98 4.06 2.17
CA GLY A 110 0.65 4.26 2.76
C GLY A 110 0.70 4.92 4.13
N VAL A 111 -0.27 4.59 5.00
CA VAL A 111 -0.47 5.24 6.30
C VAL A 111 -0.24 4.27 7.46
N PHE A 112 0.72 4.60 8.32
CA PHE A 112 1.06 3.89 9.54
C PHE A 112 0.30 4.45 10.74
N GLN A 113 -0.49 3.59 11.37
CA GLN A 113 -1.18 3.83 12.66
C GLN A 113 -1.09 2.64 13.62
N MET A 114 -0.02 1.84 13.50
CA MET A 114 0.18 0.62 14.28
C MET A 114 1.19 0.82 15.42
N ASP A 115 1.38 -0.18 16.28
CA ASP A 115 2.32 -0.08 17.40
C ASP A 115 3.77 -0.15 16.92
N SER A 116 4.07 -1.13 16.08
CA SER A 116 5.43 -1.33 15.60
C SER A 116 5.50 -1.99 14.21
N LEU A 117 6.47 -1.55 13.42
CA LEU A 117 6.93 -2.21 12.21
C LEU A 117 8.42 -2.55 12.36
N THR A 118 8.73 -3.84 12.31
CA THR A 118 10.10 -4.37 12.24
C THR A 118 10.36 -4.86 10.83
N VAL A 119 11.45 -4.43 10.20
CA VAL A 119 11.83 -4.85 8.85
C VAL A 119 13.26 -5.36 8.88
N SER A 120 13.46 -6.60 8.43
CA SER A 120 14.76 -7.22 8.23
C SER A 120 14.88 -7.61 6.76
N SER A 121 15.55 -6.78 5.95
CA SER A 121 15.64 -7.03 4.50
C SER A 121 16.97 -6.58 3.93
N THR A 122 17.40 -7.09 2.78
CA THR A 122 18.63 -6.58 2.16
C THR A 122 18.46 -5.13 1.69
N ILE A 123 17.31 -4.84 1.07
CA ILE A 123 16.95 -3.50 0.58
C ILE A 123 15.57 -3.13 1.13
N VAL A 124 15.45 -1.89 1.64
CA VAL A 124 14.19 -1.31 2.12
C VAL A 124 13.96 0.05 1.48
N GLU A 125 12.82 0.22 0.82
CA GLU A 125 12.42 1.48 0.18
C GLU A 125 11.11 2.00 0.79
N PHE A 126 11.14 3.20 1.35
CA PHE A 126 9.95 3.90 1.82
C PHE A 126 9.38 4.78 0.71
N ARG A 127 8.31 4.33 0.05
CA ARG A 127 7.59 5.08 -0.99
C ARG A 127 6.45 5.87 -0.36
N ASP A 128 6.79 7.04 0.19
CA ASP A 128 5.86 8.01 0.79
C ASP A 128 5.04 7.41 1.95
N LEU A 129 5.74 6.84 2.93
CA LEU A 129 5.10 6.35 4.15
C LEU A 129 4.66 7.54 5.03
N VAL A 130 3.39 7.60 5.42
CA VAL A 130 2.87 8.61 6.36
C VAL A 130 2.63 7.99 7.72
N VAL A 131 3.16 8.57 8.79
CA VAL A 131 2.99 8.12 10.18
C VAL A 131 2.16 9.14 10.95
N ARG A 132 0.99 8.73 11.46
CA ARG A 132 0.00 9.65 12.09
C ARG A 132 -0.25 9.46 13.58
N ASN A 133 0.22 8.37 14.19
CA ASN A 133 0.02 8.14 15.62
C ASN A 133 1.33 8.24 16.42
N GLY A 134 2.43 7.77 15.84
CA GLY A 134 3.70 7.53 16.52
C GLY A 134 4.01 6.04 16.45
N GLY A 135 4.71 5.49 17.44
CA GLY A 135 5.04 4.05 17.50
C GLY A 135 6.52 3.78 17.20
N ARG A 136 6.85 2.55 16.82
CA ARG A 136 8.24 2.16 16.51
C ARG A 136 8.40 1.62 15.11
N ILE A 137 9.31 2.19 14.34
CA ILE A 137 9.78 1.59 13.09
C ILE A 137 11.24 1.16 13.31
N SER A 138 11.51 -0.13 13.19
CA SER A 138 12.84 -0.71 13.36
C SER A 138 13.27 -1.38 12.07
N VAL A 139 14.36 -0.92 11.46
CA VAL A 139 14.87 -1.46 10.20
C VAL A 139 16.30 -1.95 10.37
N SER A 140 16.54 -3.17 9.91
CA SER A 140 17.87 -3.75 9.75
C SER A 140 18.04 -4.16 8.30
N ALA A 141 18.91 -3.45 7.57
CA ALA A 141 19.12 -3.70 6.15
C ALA A 141 20.54 -3.42 5.67
N THR A 142 20.85 -3.76 4.42
CA THR A 142 22.07 -3.29 3.76
C THR A 142 21.87 -1.90 3.19
N SER A 143 20.70 -1.65 2.58
CA SER A 143 20.33 -0.35 2.00
C SER A 143 18.93 0.08 2.46
N VAL A 144 18.80 1.35 2.83
CA VAL A 144 17.52 1.98 3.17
C VAL A 144 17.34 3.30 2.41
N GLY A 145 16.25 3.45 1.69
CA GLY A 145 15.95 4.62 0.87
C GLY A 145 14.53 5.16 1.05
N GLY A 146 14.31 6.37 0.53
CA GLY A 146 12.98 6.91 0.30
C GLY A 146 12.54 7.99 1.29
N LYS A 147 11.23 8.09 1.51
CA LYS A 147 10.62 9.17 2.30
C LYS A 147 9.60 8.67 3.32
N ILE A 148 9.73 9.18 4.54
CA ILE A 148 8.74 9.03 5.62
C ILE A 148 8.23 10.41 6.02
N HIS A 149 6.92 10.55 6.15
CA HIS A 149 6.23 11.74 6.64
C HIS A 149 5.69 11.47 8.05
N ALA A 150 6.24 12.11 9.06
CA ALA A 150 5.69 12.12 10.41
C ALA A 150 4.76 13.33 10.56
N VAL A 151 3.45 13.09 10.63
CA VAL A 151 2.43 14.15 10.58
C VAL A 151 1.36 13.92 11.63
N GLY A 152 1.11 14.90 12.49
CA GLY A 152 0.07 14.88 13.51
C GLY A 152 0.30 13.80 14.57
N LEU A 153 1.56 13.53 14.94
CA LEU A 153 1.89 12.51 15.91
C LEU A 153 1.22 12.80 17.26
N LYS A 154 0.62 11.77 17.87
CA LYS A 154 -0.03 11.86 19.19
C LYS A 154 0.84 11.31 20.32
N GLN A 155 1.86 10.53 19.95
CA GLN A 155 2.86 9.96 20.83
C GLN A 155 4.20 9.88 20.09
N GLU A 156 5.23 9.50 20.83
CA GLU A 156 6.59 9.38 20.28
C GLU A 156 6.65 8.39 19.11
N LEU A 157 7.34 8.80 18.05
CA LEU A 157 7.80 7.97 16.93
C LEU A 157 9.29 7.67 17.12
N ILE A 158 9.62 6.40 17.35
CA ILE A 158 10.99 5.93 17.41
C ILE A 158 11.36 5.30 16.06
N LEU A 159 12.33 5.92 15.37
CA LEU A 159 12.91 5.42 14.13
C LEU A 159 14.28 4.82 14.44
N SER A 160 14.36 3.50 14.47
CA SER A 160 15.58 2.75 14.73
C SER A 160 16.10 2.15 13.43
N ILE A 161 17.09 2.78 12.80
CA ILE A 161 17.57 2.39 11.47
C ILE A 161 19.03 1.94 11.54
N SER A 162 19.28 0.69 11.13
CA SER A 162 20.60 0.11 10.94
C SER A 162 20.78 -0.29 9.47
N ALA A 163 21.66 0.41 8.76
CA ALA A 163 21.93 0.20 7.34
C ALA A 163 23.40 0.49 6.98
N THR A 164 23.89 -0.03 5.86
CA THR A 164 25.22 0.37 5.33
C THR A 164 25.09 1.57 4.40
N LEU A 165 24.13 1.52 3.49
CA LEU A 165 23.79 2.59 2.56
C LEU A 165 22.46 3.22 2.95
N HIS A 166 22.38 4.55 2.94
CA HIS A 166 21.18 5.26 3.32
C HIS A 166 20.94 6.51 2.45
N ASP A 167 19.73 6.63 1.93
CA ASP A 167 19.18 7.84 1.33
C ASP A 167 17.73 8.00 1.80
N LEU A 168 17.58 8.14 3.12
CA LEU A 168 16.29 8.28 3.78
C LEU A 168 16.04 9.74 4.14
N THR A 169 14.91 10.27 3.68
CA THR A 169 14.38 11.57 4.09
C THR A 169 13.21 11.39 5.04
N VAL A 170 13.25 12.05 6.19
CA VAL A 170 12.14 12.13 7.14
C VAL A 170 11.60 13.55 7.15
N VAL A 171 10.38 13.73 6.66
CA VAL A 171 9.64 14.98 6.72
C VAL A 171 8.82 14.97 8.00
N VAL A 172 9.01 15.95 8.88
CA VAL A 172 8.30 16.04 10.15
C VAL A 172 7.51 17.35 10.16
N ASP A 173 6.23 17.30 10.46
CA ASP A 173 5.48 18.54 10.65
C ASP A 173 5.96 19.27 11.92
N ARG A 174 5.75 20.59 11.95
CA ARG A 174 6.26 21.44 13.02
C ARG A 174 5.80 21.00 14.41
N ASP A 175 4.56 20.53 14.51
CA ASP A 175 3.92 20.12 15.77
C ASP A 175 4.44 18.77 16.28
N SER A 176 4.95 17.90 15.41
CA SER A 176 5.48 16.58 15.79
C SER A 176 6.99 16.55 16.01
N LYS A 177 7.71 17.65 15.81
CA LYS A 177 9.20 17.66 15.82
C LYS A 177 9.81 17.06 17.09
N GLU A 178 9.18 17.30 18.26
CA GLU A 178 9.70 16.84 19.56
C GLU A 178 9.31 15.39 19.86
N LEU A 179 8.41 14.82 19.06
CA LEU A 179 7.92 13.46 19.20
C LEU A 179 8.71 12.47 18.34
N VAL A 180 9.64 12.92 17.49
CA VAL A 180 10.45 12.00 16.65
C VAL A 180 11.82 11.78 17.27
N LYS A 181 12.14 10.51 17.54
CA LYS A 181 13.48 10.09 18.01
C LYS A 181 14.13 9.15 17.02
N PHE A 182 15.43 9.37 16.80
CA PHE A 182 16.26 8.56 15.92
C PHE A 182 17.24 7.73 16.73
N VAL A 183 17.37 6.46 16.38
CA VAL A 183 18.34 5.53 16.96
C VAL A 183 19.10 4.87 15.80
N GLY A 184 20.43 4.89 15.86
CA GLY A 184 21.29 4.41 14.78
C GLY A 184 21.61 5.53 13.78
N ILE A 185 21.42 5.27 12.49
CA ILE A 185 21.78 6.23 11.45
C ILE A 185 20.75 7.36 11.38
N ALA A 186 21.25 8.60 11.43
CA ALA A 186 20.42 9.77 11.28
C ALA A 186 20.02 9.95 9.80
N PRO A 187 18.72 10.00 9.47
CA PRO A 187 18.26 10.33 8.13
C PRO A 187 18.41 11.84 7.86
N LYS A 188 18.21 12.24 6.61
CA LYS A 188 17.99 13.64 6.26
C LYS A 188 16.64 14.07 6.83
N VAL A 189 16.61 15.08 7.71
CA VAL A 189 15.37 15.59 8.30
C VAL A 189 14.95 16.90 7.63
N VAL A 190 13.67 17.00 7.29
CA VAL A 190 13.04 18.22 6.75
C VAL A 190 11.86 18.57 7.65
N ILE A 191 11.84 19.79 8.17
CA ILE A 191 10.67 20.28 8.93
C ILE A 191 9.71 20.94 7.94
N ALA A 192 8.47 20.44 7.89
CA ALA A 192 7.40 20.99 7.09
C ALA A 192 6.53 21.93 7.93
N ASP A 193 6.06 23.00 7.30
CA ASP A 193 5.14 23.99 7.88
C ASP A 193 3.70 23.50 7.92
#